data_AF-A0A7Y5GBX5-F1
#
_entry.id   AF-A0A7Y5GBX5-F1
#
_cell.length_a   1.000
_cell.length_b   1.000
_cell.length_c   1.000
_cell.angle_alpha   90.00
_cell.angle_beta   90.00
_cell.angle_gamma   90.00
#
_symmetry.space_group_name_H-M   'P 1'
#
loop_
_entity.id
_entity.type
_entity.pdbx_description
1 polymer ?
#
loop_
_entity_poly.entity_id
_entity_poly.type
_entity_poly.pdbx_seq_one_letter_code
_entity_poly.pdbx_strand_id
1 'polypeptide(L)'
;MRETTYWERTDTFEEKLRLLEAAYRKSDYRLVRAVADSIRQSVTLEQQQQASLGEPVLEAAGSSSTAELPASWREWARGWSHYRVLALDETVAVPRSREPVELIAAFPADQVASARREVRVACVDGGIPREVPSQVTEEVRRGSQIHCRITFFADSPAHSRTHWLVLHGNPDAELPDYPTDLRVTGEGFGLDLENEYYRAMLSKQMGQLERLVYKREHGLELFAGGEGHGEPPGIDWAHDYVTSGNFQKLRITNWPSCPDYEVLRGPLSLTVRRWGFPYSTVHPLFTPARMNTFVEYRFYAGTPWFIKTGYMQVLKEME
;
A
#
# COMPACT_ATOMS: atom_id res chain seq x y z
N MET A 1 -12.07 -24.32 32.10
CA MET A 1 -13.05 -24.13 31.01
C MET A 1 -12.47 -24.81 29.77
N ARG A 2 -13.25 -25.52 28.95
CA ARG A 2 -12.73 -26.11 27.70
C ARG A 2 -13.02 -25.13 26.57
N GLU A 3 -11.98 -24.58 25.96
CA GLU A 3 -12.08 -23.67 24.81
C GLU A 3 -12.14 -24.50 23.52
N THR A 4 -13.34 -24.70 23.01
CA THR A 4 -13.67 -25.55 21.86
C THR A 4 -13.91 -24.78 20.57
N THR A 5 -14.27 -23.50 20.63
CA THR A 5 -14.48 -22.64 19.46
C THR A 5 -13.42 -21.54 19.37
N TYR A 6 -13.25 -20.93 18.19
CA TYR A 6 -12.35 -19.79 18.02
C TYR A 6 -12.70 -18.63 18.97
N TRP A 7 -13.99 -18.29 19.08
CA TRP A 7 -14.48 -17.22 19.94
C TRP A 7 -14.38 -17.52 21.44
N GLU A 8 -14.18 -18.78 21.82
CA GLU A 8 -13.84 -19.15 23.20
C GLU A 8 -12.34 -19.00 23.50
N ARG A 9 -11.49 -18.83 22.47
CA ARG A 9 -10.03 -18.72 22.56
C ARG A 9 -9.50 -17.30 22.34
N THR A 10 -10.37 -16.35 21.99
CA THR A 10 -10.01 -14.95 21.80
C THR A 10 -10.96 -14.04 22.55
N ASP A 11 -10.41 -13.06 23.27
CA ASP A 11 -11.19 -11.99 23.86
C ASP A 11 -11.60 -10.96 22.79
N THR A 12 -12.78 -10.40 22.97
CA THR A 12 -13.28 -9.27 22.18
C THR A 12 -12.47 -8.00 22.44
N PHE A 13 -12.55 -7.04 21.52
CA PHE A 13 -11.95 -5.72 21.70
C PHE A 13 -12.48 -5.02 22.97
N GLU A 14 -13.79 -5.09 23.23
CA GLU A 14 -14.44 -4.50 24.39
C GLU A 14 -13.97 -5.11 25.71
N GLU A 15 -13.78 -6.43 25.75
CA GLU A 15 -13.29 -7.09 26.97
C GLU A 15 -11.84 -6.70 27.26
N LYS A 16 -10.99 -6.65 26.23
CA LYS A 16 -9.60 -6.17 26.39
C LYS A 16 -9.56 -4.71 26.85
N LEU A 17 -10.47 -3.85 26.39
CA LEU A 17 -10.58 -2.47 26.89
C LEU A 17 -10.96 -2.42 28.37
N ARG A 18 -11.89 -3.26 28.83
CA ARG A 18 -12.24 -3.34 30.26
C ARG A 18 -11.06 -3.79 31.10
N LEU A 19 -10.30 -4.80 30.65
CA LEU A 19 -9.09 -5.28 31.32
C LEU A 19 -8.03 -4.18 31.39
N LEU A 20 -7.82 -3.43 30.31
CA LEU A 20 -6.91 -2.30 30.25
C LEU A 20 -7.27 -1.23 31.29
N GLU A 21 -8.54 -0.82 31.34
CA GLU A 21 -9.04 0.19 32.27
C GLU A 21 -8.92 -0.29 33.73
N ALA A 22 -9.31 -1.53 34.02
CA ALA A 22 -9.21 -2.11 35.35
C ALA A 22 -7.75 -2.19 35.84
N ALA A 23 -6.81 -2.55 34.97
CA ALA A 23 -5.39 -2.56 35.27
C ALA A 23 -4.86 -1.15 35.53
N TYR A 24 -5.27 -0.17 34.71
CA TYR A 24 -4.87 1.23 34.86
C TYR A 24 -5.33 1.82 36.19
N ARG A 25 -6.59 1.58 36.60
CA ARG A 25 -7.13 2.03 37.89
C ARG A 25 -6.40 1.45 39.10
N LYS A 26 -5.78 0.27 38.95
CA LYS A 26 -4.96 -0.39 39.98
C LYS A 26 -3.48 -0.01 39.90
N SER A 27 -3.09 0.87 38.96
CA SER A 27 -1.70 1.21 38.67
C SER A 27 -0.82 0.01 38.28
N ASP A 28 -1.43 -1.06 37.75
CA ASP A 28 -0.68 -2.20 37.21
C ASP A 28 -0.22 -1.89 35.77
N TYR A 29 0.79 -1.03 35.66
CA TYR A 29 1.28 -0.56 34.37
C TYR A 29 1.92 -1.66 33.50
N ARG A 30 2.35 -2.78 34.10
CA ARG A 30 2.85 -3.93 33.34
C ARG A 30 1.70 -4.61 32.60
N LEU A 31 0.58 -4.83 33.30
CA LEU A 31 -0.62 -5.38 32.68
C LEU A 31 -1.22 -4.42 31.65
N VAL A 32 -1.25 -3.11 31.93
CA VAL A 32 -1.70 -2.10 30.95
C VAL A 32 -0.92 -2.21 29.63
N ARG A 33 0.42 -2.30 29.70
CA ARG A 33 1.26 -2.45 28.49
C ARG A 33 1.01 -3.76 27.75
N ALA A 34 0.86 -4.86 28.48
CA ALA A 34 0.59 -6.17 27.89
C ALA A 34 -0.78 -6.22 27.18
N VAL A 35 -1.82 -5.64 27.81
CA VAL A 35 -3.16 -5.58 27.22
C VAL A 35 -3.19 -4.62 26.02
N ALA A 36 -2.51 -3.48 26.09
CA ALA A 36 -2.42 -2.55 24.95
C ALA A 36 -1.76 -3.22 23.71
N ASP A 37 -0.71 -4.01 23.92
CA ASP A 37 -0.08 -4.79 22.84
C ASP A 37 -1.03 -5.87 22.29
N SER A 38 -1.75 -6.58 23.17
CA SER A 38 -2.76 -7.56 22.76
C SER A 38 -3.90 -6.94 21.94
N ILE A 39 -4.32 -5.72 22.28
CA ILE A 39 -5.30 -4.95 21.49
C ILE A 39 -4.72 -4.62 20.11
N ARG A 40 -3.49 -4.10 20.06
CA ARG A 40 -2.81 -3.78 18.79
C ARG A 40 -2.78 -5.00 17.86
N GLN A 41 -2.35 -6.15 18.36
CA GLN A 41 -2.30 -7.40 17.58
C GLN A 41 -3.67 -7.81 17.03
N SER A 42 -4.73 -7.72 17.84
CA SER A 42 -6.10 -8.01 17.38
C SER A 42 -6.57 -7.05 16.29
N VAL A 43 -6.36 -5.74 16.48
CA VAL A 43 -6.76 -4.74 15.48
C VAL A 43 -5.97 -4.88 14.19
N THR A 44 -4.67 -5.23 14.24
CA THR A 44 -3.88 -5.52 13.04
C THR A 44 -4.45 -6.71 12.26
N LEU A 45 -4.84 -7.79 12.95
CA LEU A 45 -5.47 -8.95 12.30
C LEU A 45 -6.83 -8.59 11.68
N GLU A 46 -7.67 -7.86 12.43
CA GLU A 46 -8.97 -7.40 11.94
C GLU A 46 -8.82 -6.48 10.73
N GLN A 47 -7.87 -5.55 10.76
CA GLN A 47 -7.54 -4.69 9.63
C GLN A 47 -7.18 -5.53 8.39
N GLN A 48 -6.31 -6.53 8.52
CA GLN A 48 -5.95 -7.41 7.39
C GLN A 48 -7.16 -8.16 6.80
N GLN A 49 -8.15 -8.50 7.63
CA GLN A 49 -9.32 -9.24 7.20
C GLN A 49 -10.45 -8.36 6.68
N GLN A 50 -10.56 -7.12 7.18
CA GLN A 50 -11.75 -6.28 7.00
C GLN A 50 -11.47 -4.92 6.36
N ALA A 51 -10.21 -4.50 6.21
CA ALA A 51 -9.88 -3.21 5.61
C ALA A 51 -10.47 -3.09 4.20
N SER A 52 -10.98 -1.90 3.88
CA SER A 52 -11.48 -1.59 2.55
C SER A 52 -10.34 -1.19 1.65
N LEU A 53 -10.26 -1.79 0.47
CA LEU A 53 -9.33 -1.36 -0.57
C LEU A 53 -9.88 -0.17 -1.39
N GLY A 54 -11.16 0.17 -1.19
CA GLY A 54 -11.92 1.11 -2.00
C GLY A 54 -13.02 0.43 -2.81
N GLU A 55 -13.70 1.19 -3.66
CA GLU A 55 -14.71 0.66 -4.57
C GLU A 55 -14.04 -0.07 -5.75
N PRO A 56 -14.48 -1.30 -6.09
CA PRO A 56 -13.93 -2.05 -7.21
C PRO A 56 -14.35 -1.42 -8.54
N VAL A 57 -13.37 -1.09 -9.38
CA VAL A 57 -13.57 -0.72 -10.79
C VAL A 57 -14.04 -1.93 -11.60
N LEU A 58 -13.54 -3.12 -11.25
CA LEU A 58 -14.00 -4.40 -11.78
C LEU A 58 -14.78 -5.13 -10.67
N GLU A 59 -16.10 -5.07 -10.71
CA GLU A 59 -16.96 -5.75 -9.70
C GLU A 59 -16.86 -7.28 -9.78
N ALA A 60 -17.30 -8.02 -8.76
CA ALA A 60 -17.25 -9.50 -8.78
C ALA A 60 -18.22 -10.14 -9.80
N ALA A 61 -19.29 -9.45 -10.20
CA ALA A 61 -20.18 -9.89 -11.28
C ALA A 61 -19.63 -9.48 -12.66
N GLY A 62 -20.03 -10.15 -13.75
CA GLY A 62 -19.66 -9.73 -15.11
C GLY A 62 -18.34 -10.28 -15.66
N SER A 63 -17.89 -11.44 -15.16
CA SER A 63 -16.85 -12.20 -15.86
C SER A 63 -17.44 -12.97 -17.03
N SER A 64 -16.73 -13.00 -18.15
CA SER A 64 -17.04 -13.84 -19.31
C SER A 64 -16.15 -15.08 -19.31
N SER A 65 -16.62 -16.17 -19.93
CA SER A 65 -15.80 -17.37 -20.10
C SER A 65 -14.74 -17.15 -21.17
N THR A 66 -13.50 -17.58 -20.95
CA THR A 66 -12.46 -17.60 -22.00
C THR A 66 -12.86 -18.47 -23.20
N ALA A 67 -13.83 -19.39 -23.04
CA ALA A 67 -14.41 -20.15 -24.14
C ALA A 67 -15.16 -19.26 -25.15
N GLU A 68 -15.63 -18.09 -24.76
CA GLU A 68 -16.32 -17.12 -25.64
C GLU A 68 -15.33 -16.31 -26.51
N LEU A 69 -14.03 -16.35 -26.18
CA LEU A 69 -13.00 -15.64 -26.94
C LEU A 69 -12.84 -16.20 -28.36
N PRO A 70 -12.38 -15.37 -29.33
CA PRO A 70 -11.95 -15.85 -30.64
C PRO A 70 -10.95 -17.01 -30.54
N ALA A 71 -10.96 -17.93 -31.50
CA ALA A 71 -10.18 -19.16 -31.42
C ALA A 71 -8.68 -18.94 -31.13
N SER A 72 -8.06 -17.95 -31.78
CA SER A 72 -6.65 -17.61 -31.54
C SER A 72 -6.40 -17.05 -30.14
N TRP A 73 -7.35 -16.30 -29.58
CA TRP A 73 -7.25 -15.71 -28.24
C TRP A 73 -7.50 -16.74 -27.16
N ARG A 74 -8.43 -17.68 -27.40
CA ARG A 74 -8.68 -18.81 -26.51
C ARG A 74 -7.46 -19.73 -26.39
N GLU A 75 -6.79 -19.98 -27.51
CA GLU A 75 -5.55 -20.75 -27.53
C GLU A 75 -4.44 -20.05 -26.73
N TRP A 76 -4.30 -18.73 -26.89
CA TRP A 76 -3.36 -17.94 -26.12
C TRP A 76 -3.69 -17.91 -24.62
N ALA A 77 -4.98 -17.77 -24.26
CA ALA A 77 -5.47 -17.75 -22.89
C ALA A 77 -5.65 -19.15 -22.29
N ARG A 78 -5.03 -20.19 -22.86
CA ARG A 78 -5.16 -21.57 -22.36
C ARG A 78 -4.75 -21.67 -20.89
N GLY A 79 -5.58 -22.34 -20.10
CA GLY A 79 -5.41 -22.48 -18.64
C GLY A 79 -6.21 -21.45 -17.84
N TRP A 80 -6.60 -20.32 -18.45
CA TRP A 80 -7.48 -19.33 -17.83
C TRP A 80 -8.94 -19.68 -18.09
N SER A 81 -9.78 -19.59 -17.06
CA SER A 81 -11.21 -19.93 -17.17
C SER A 81 -12.09 -18.71 -17.49
N HIS A 82 -11.68 -17.53 -17.02
CA HIS A 82 -12.48 -16.32 -17.08
C HIS A 82 -11.67 -15.09 -17.49
N TYR A 83 -12.36 -14.10 -18.03
CA TYR A 83 -11.79 -12.78 -18.30
C TYR A 83 -12.79 -11.65 -18.02
N ARG A 84 -12.26 -10.44 -17.87
CA ARG A 84 -12.99 -9.18 -17.82
C ARG A 84 -12.37 -8.18 -18.78
N VAL A 85 -13.19 -7.28 -19.31
CA VAL A 85 -12.71 -6.17 -20.14
C VAL A 85 -12.60 -4.92 -19.28
N LEU A 86 -11.43 -4.31 -19.28
CA LEU A 86 -11.16 -3.00 -18.69
C LEU A 86 -10.96 -1.99 -19.83
N ALA A 87 -11.74 -0.91 -19.82
CA ALA A 87 -11.56 0.20 -20.73
C ALA A 87 -10.82 1.35 -20.01
N LEU A 88 -9.81 1.90 -20.66
CA LEU A 88 -9.11 3.10 -20.21
C LEU A 88 -9.34 4.23 -21.21
N ASP A 89 -9.79 5.38 -20.72
CA ASP A 89 -10.05 6.58 -21.51
C ASP A 89 -8.96 7.63 -21.24
N GLU A 90 -8.20 8.02 -22.28
CA GLU A 90 -7.32 9.19 -22.21
C GLU A 90 -8.14 10.43 -22.57
N THR A 91 -8.44 11.27 -21.60
CA THR A 91 -9.38 12.39 -21.78
C THR A 91 -8.70 13.75 -21.97
N VAL A 92 -7.37 13.83 -21.85
CA VAL A 92 -6.62 15.10 -21.76
C VAL A 92 -5.86 15.43 -23.06
N ALA A 93 -6.02 14.62 -24.11
CA ALA A 93 -5.36 14.81 -25.41
C ALA A 93 -3.84 14.61 -25.39
N VAL A 94 -3.30 13.88 -24.42
CA VAL A 94 -1.86 13.69 -24.27
C VAL A 94 -1.53 12.20 -24.35
N PRO A 95 -0.61 11.76 -25.23
CA PRO A 95 -0.22 10.37 -25.27
C PRO A 95 0.42 9.97 -23.94
N ARG A 96 0.02 8.81 -23.43
CA ARG A 96 0.55 8.19 -22.23
C ARG A 96 1.50 7.09 -22.61
N SER A 97 2.67 7.07 -21.99
CA SER A 97 3.63 5.99 -22.15
C SER A 97 4.00 5.44 -20.79
N ARG A 98 3.82 4.14 -20.61
CA ARG A 98 4.05 3.41 -19.37
C ARG A 98 3.48 4.15 -18.15
N GLU A 99 2.27 4.68 -18.28
CA GLU A 99 1.58 5.31 -17.17
C GLU A 99 1.10 4.20 -16.23
N PRO A 100 1.43 4.24 -14.92
CA PRO A 100 0.93 3.23 -14.00
C PRO A 100 -0.58 3.38 -13.83
N VAL A 101 -1.27 2.27 -14.02
CA VAL A 101 -2.70 2.13 -13.77
C VAL A 101 -2.87 1.29 -12.53
N GLU A 102 -3.64 1.81 -11.59
CA GLU A 102 -3.98 1.12 -10.35
C GLU A 102 -5.48 1.10 -10.16
N LEU A 103 -6.03 -0.06 -9.87
CA LEU A 103 -7.45 -0.24 -9.67
C LEU A 103 -7.73 -1.34 -8.66
N ILE A 104 -8.92 -1.26 -8.07
CA ILE A 104 -9.47 -2.35 -7.26
C ILE A 104 -10.32 -3.24 -8.15
N ALA A 105 -10.10 -4.54 -8.04
CA ALA A 105 -10.91 -5.55 -8.68
C ALA A 105 -11.48 -6.50 -7.62
N ALA A 106 -12.68 -6.98 -7.86
CA ALA A 106 -13.34 -8.01 -7.07
C ALA A 106 -13.60 -9.23 -7.95
N PHE A 107 -13.38 -10.41 -7.39
CA PHE A 107 -13.57 -11.70 -8.04
C PHE A 107 -14.42 -12.62 -7.15
N PRO A 108 -15.26 -13.49 -7.72
CA PRO A 108 -15.91 -14.55 -6.96
C PRO A 108 -14.85 -15.47 -6.32
N ALA A 109 -15.01 -15.74 -5.02
CA ALA A 109 -14.01 -16.46 -4.23
C ALA A 109 -13.96 -17.98 -4.50
N ASP A 110 -14.87 -18.48 -5.34
CA ASP A 110 -14.90 -19.81 -5.93
C ASP A 110 -14.19 -19.86 -7.30
N GLN A 111 -13.95 -18.71 -7.94
CA GLN A 111 -13.24 -18.60 -9.22
C GLN A 111 -11.75 -18.29 -9.06
N VAL A 112 -11.36 -17.67 -7.96
CA VAL A 112 -9.97 -17.29 -7.66
C VAL A 112 -9.64 -17.75 -6.25
N ALA A 113 -8.56 -18.52 -6.07
CA ALA A 113 -8.08 -18.91 -4.76
C ALA A 113 -6.95 -17.98 -4.26
N SER A 114 -6.12 -17.46 -5.16
CA SER A 114 -5.09 -16.46 -4.87
C SER A 114 -4.97 -15.46 -6.00
N ALA A 115 -5.42 -14.21 -5.77
CA ALA A 115 -5.38 -13.17 -6.80
C ALA A 115 -3.94 -12.84 -7.23
N ARG A 116 -2.97 -12.94 -6.30
CA ARG A 116 -1.54 -12.76 -6.60
C ARG A 116 -0.99 -13.70 -7.65
N ARG A 117 -1.51 -14.93 -7.72
CA ARG A 117 -1.11 -15.93 -8.72
C ARG A 117 -2.02 -15.94 -9.93
N GLU A 118 -3.31 -15.73 -9.71
CA GLU A 118 -4.35 -16.04 -10.69
C GLU A 118 -4.99 -14.78 -11.30
N VAL A 119 -4.32 -13.62 -11.23
CA VAL A 119 -4.75 -12.44 -11.98
C VAL A 119 -3.64 -12.05 -12.95
N ARG A 120 -3.99 -11.90 -14.23
CA ARG A 120 -3.10 -11.40 -15.28
C ARG A 120 -3.80 -10.33 -16.10
N VAL A 121 -3.02 -9.38 -16.57
CA VAL A 121 -3.48 -8.31 -17.46
C VAL A 121 -2.88 -8.51 -18.84
N ALA A 122 -3.69 -8.32 -19.87
CA ALA A 122 -3.25 -8.36 -21.25
C ALA A 122 -3.78 -7.16 -22.03
N CYS A 123 -2.97 -6.64 -22.95
CA CYS A 123 -3.43 -5.71 -23.98
C CYS A 123 -3.71 -6.47 -25.27
N VAL A 124 -4.45 -5.85 -26.19
CA VAL A 124 -4.60 -6.36 -27.55
C VAL A 124 -3.70 -5.53 -28.47
N ASP A 125 -2.69 -6.17 -29.04
CA ASP A 125 -1.72 -5.55 -29.95
C ASP A 125 -1.68 -6.33 -31.26
N GLY A 126 -1.79 -5.65 -32.40
CA GLY A 126 -1.87 -6.31 -33.71
C GLY A 126 -3.01 -7.32 -33.87
N GLY A 127 -4.07 -7.23 -33.06
CA GLY A 127 -5.21 -8.15 -33.08
C GLY A 127 -5.02 -9.45 -32.29
N ILE A 128 -3.92 -9.60 -31.55
CA ILE A 128 -3.65 -10.75 -30.69
C ILE A 128 -3.40 -10.25 -29.25
N PRO A 129 -3.92 -10.92 -28.20
CA PRO A 129 -3.64 -10.53 -26.84
C PRO A 129 -2.16 -10.78 -26.51
N ARG A 130 -1.58 -9.86 -25.75
CA ARG A 130 -0.23 -9.98 -25.21
C ARG A 130 -0.29 -9.69 -23.72
N GLU A 131 0.32 -10.55 -22.93
CA GLU A 131 0.46 -10.31 -21.49
C GLU A 131 1.28 -9.05 -21.25
N VAL A 132 0.82 -8.24 -20.31
CA VAL A 132 1.53 -7.08 -19.81
C VAL A 132 1.88 -7.35 -18.35
N PRO A 133 3.13 -7.04 -17.92
CA PRO A 133 3.49 -7.13 -16.53
C PRO A 133 2.43 -6.46 -15.65
N SER A 134 1.91 -7.23 -14.70
CA SER A 134 0.91 -6.79 -13.74
C SER A 134 1.23 -7.34 -12.36
N GLN A 135 0.86 -6.64 -11.31
CA GLN A 135 1.09 -7.11 -9.95
C GLN A 135 -0.15 -6.92 -9.10
N VAL A 136 -0.34 -7.82 -8.14
CA VAL A 136 -1.37 -7.70 -7.11
C VAL A 136 -0.67 -7.47 -5.77
N THR A 137 -0.90 -6.32 -5.16
CA THR A 137 -0.20 -5.92 -3.93
C THR A 137 -1.02 -6.15 -2.67
N GLU A 138 -2.33 -5.99 -2.75
CA GLU A 138 -3.26 -6.15 -1.64
C GLU A 138 -4.35 -7.16 -2.03
N GLU A 139 -4.73 -8.04 -1.10
CA GLU A 139 -5.76 -9.06 -1.30
C GLU A 139 -6.55 -9.22 0.00
N VAL A 140 -7.87 -9.07 -0.06
CA VAL A 140 -8.78 -9.17 1.08
C VAL A 140 -9.98 -10.02 0.70
N ARG A 141 -10.25 -11.08 1.47
CA ARG A 141 -11.44 -11.92 1.28
C ARG A 141 -12.63 -11.34 2.03
N ARG A 142 -13.73 -11.07 1.30
CA ARG A 142 -14.98 -10.49 1.82
C ARG A 142 -16.14 -11.42 1.48
N GLY A 143 -16.51 -12.28 2.42
CA GLY A 143 -17.56 -13.28 2.20
C GLY A 143 -17.22 -14.18 1.00
N SER A 144 -18.07 -14.15 -0.03
CA SER A 144 -17.91 -14.91 -1.27
C SER A 144 -17.10 -14.19 -2.35
N GLN A 145 -16.37 -13.12 -2.00
CA GLN A 145 -15.56 -12.34 -2.94
C GLN A 145 -14.11 -12.20 -2.46
N ILE A 146 -13.19 -12.06 -3.40
CA ILE A 146 -11.81 -11.62 -3.17
C ILE A 146 -11.65 -10.25 -3.81
N HIS A 147 -11.24 -9.28 -3.01
CA HIS A 147 -10.92 -7.93 -3.47
C HIS A 147 -9.41 -7.78 -3.53
N CYS A 148 -8.88 -7.18 -4.60
CA CYS A 148 -7.46 -6.98 -4.72
C CYS A 148 -7.10 -5.69 -5.46
N ARG A 149 -5.92 -5.14 -5.17
CA ARG A 149 -5.35 -4.02 -5.93
C ARG A 149 -4.46 -4.54 -7.04
N ILE A 150 -4.79 -4.19 -8.28
CA ILE A 150 -4.01 -4.52 -9.48
C ILE A 150 -3.23 -3.27 -9.91
N THR A 151 -1.94 -3.42 -10.18
CA THR A 151 -1.09 -2.40 -10.81
C THR A 151 -0.51 -2.95 -12.11
N PHE A 152 -0.54 -2.18 -13.19
CA PHE A 152 0.16 -2.46 -14.45
C PHE A 152 0.52 -1.14 -15.14
N PHE A 153 1.32 -1.19 -16.22
CA PHE A 153 1.63 -0.01 -17.01
C PHE A 153 0.84 0.01 -18.32
N ALA A 154 0.22 1.14 -18.63
CA ALA A 154 -0.55 1.33 -19.85
C ALA A 154 0.11 2.35 -20.77
N ASP A 155 0.14 2.01 -22.06
CA ASP A 155 0.36 2.96 -23.15
C ASP A 155 -0.99 3.34 -23.73
N SER A 156 -1.20 4.62 -24.03
CA SER A 156 -2.44 5.10 -24.62
C SER A 156 -2.18 6.28 -25.55
N PRO A 157 -2.64 6.25 -26.81
CA PRO A 157 -2.67 7.45 -27.64
C PRO A 157 -3.50 8.57 -27.00
N ALA A 158 -3.22 9.81 -27.42
CA ALA A 158 -4.03 10.96 -27.05
C ALA A 158 -5.50 10.76 -27.44
N HIS A 159 -6.44 11.14 -26.56
CA HIS A 159 -7.88 11.08 -26.83
C HIS A 159 -8.38 9.72 -27.32
N SER A 160 -7.87 8.64 -26.73
CA SER A 160 -8.21 7.28 -27.12
C SER A 160 -8.85 6.48 -25.99
N ARG A 161 -9.66 5.51 -26.40
CA ARG A 161 -10.13 4.42 -25.53
C ARG A 161 -9.34 3.17 -25.86
N THR A 162 -8.60 2.64 -24.88
CA THR A 162 -7.90 1.36 -25.00
C THR A 162 -8.62 0.28 -24.18
N HIS A 163 -8.56 -0.97 -24.66
CA HIS A 163 -9.21 -2.10 -24.01
C HIS A 163 -8.18 -3.14 -23.58
N TRP A 164 -8.38 -3.66 -22.38
CA TRP A 164 -7.48 -4.58 -21.70
C TRP A 164 -8.28 -5.78 -21.21
N LEU A 165 -7.65 -6.95 -21.18
CA LEU A 165 -8.22 -8.17 -20.64
C LEU A 165 -7.62 -8.42 -19.26
N VAL A 166 -8.47 -8.62 -18.26
CA VAL A 166 -8.07 -9.09 -16.94
C VAL A 166 -8.50 -10.54 -16.82
N LEU A 167 -7.54 -11.45 -16.97
CA LEU A 167 -7.72 -12.90 -16.91
C LEU A 167 -7.69 -13.38 -15.46
N HIS A 168 -8.50 -14.39 -15.16
CA HIS A 168 -8.50 -15.06 -13.86
C HIS A 168 -9.03 -16.50 -13.90
N GLY A 169 -8.87 -17.21 -12.78
CA GLY A 169 -9.29 -18.59 -12.60
C GLY A 169 -8.40 -19.61 -13.31
N ASN A 170 -7.11 -19.55 -13.00
CA ASN A 170 -6.12 -20.55 -13.38
C ASN A 170 -5.45 -21.08 -12.10
N PRO A 171 -5.96 -22.19 -11.51
CA PRO A 171 -5.46 -22.69 -10.23
C PRO A 171 -3.99 -23.17 -10.30
N ASP A 172 -3.50 -23.48 -11.50
CA ASP A 172 -2.13 -23.92 -11.76
C ASP A 172 -1.18 -22.74 -12.04
N ALA A 173 -1.66 -21.49 -12.00
CA ALA A 173 -0.83 -20.32 -12.23
C ALA A 173 0.20 -20.15 -11.10
N GLU A 174 1.46 -19.97 -11.49
CA GLU A 174 2.53 -19.62 -10.57
C GLU A 174 2.51 -18.13 -10.22
N LEU A 175 3.28 -17.75 -9.19
CA LEU A 175 3.55 -16.34 -8.94
C LEU A 175 4.35 -15.78 -10.14
N PRO A 176 3.92 -14.66 -10.72
CA PRO A 176 4.63 -14.10 -11.86
C PRO A 176 6.01 -13.57 -11.46
N ASP A 177 7.00 -13.83 -12.30
CA ASP A 177 8.37 -13.31 -12.16
C ASP A 177 8.69 -12.37 -13.33
N TYR A 178 8.23 -11.12 -13.22
CA TYR A 178 8.47 -10.12 -14.27
C TYR A 178 9.83 -9.45 -14.08
N PRO A 179 10.63 -9.28 -15.16
CA PRO A 179 11.81 -8.45 -15.12
C PRO A 179 11.50 -7.02 -14.69
N THR A 180 12.34 -6.47 -13.81
CA THR A 180 12.19 -5.10 -13.31
C THR A 180 13.54 -4.43 -13.09
N ASP A 181 13.57 -3.12 -13.31
CA ASP A 181 14.70 -2.26 -12.91
C ASP A 181 14.58 -1.79 -11.46
N LEU A 182 13.42 -1.98 -10.80
CA LEU A 182 13.16 -1.58 -9.44
C LEU A 182 13.91 -2.50 -8.46
N ARG A 183 14.98 -1.98 -7.86
CA ARG A 183 15.81 -2.65 -6.87
C ARG A 183 15.53 -2.08 -5.49
N VAL A 184 15.43 -2.95 -4.51
CA VAL A 184 15.06 -2.59 -3.14
C VAL A 184 16.00 -3.29 -2.17
N THR A 185 16.58 -2.53 -1.24
CA THR A 185 17.36 -3.07 -0.12
C THR A 185 16.86 -2.49 1.20
N GLY A 186 17.18 -3.19 2.30
CA GLY A 186 16.70 -2.85 3.63
C GLY A 186 15.38 -3.55 4.01
N GLU A 187 14.93 -3.25 5.23
CA GLU A 187 13.84 -3.95 5.90
C GLU A 187 12.79 -2.97 6.43
N GLY A 188 11.56 -3.47 6.59
CA GLY A 188 10.43 -2.67 7.03
C GLY A 188 10.26 -1.41 6.19
N PHE A 189 10.08 -0.26 6.85
CA PHE A 189 9.98 1.07 6.24
C PHE A 189 11.33 1.70 5.87
N GLY A 190 12.44 1.17 6.39
CA GLY A 190 13.79 1.71 6.20
C GLY A 190 14.41 1.22 4.90
N LEU A 191 13.89 1.66 3.76
CA LEU A 191 14.24 1.12 2.45
C LEU A 191 15.11 2.05 1.62
N ASP A 192 16.05 1.46 0.89
CA ASP A 192 16.70 2.12 -0.25
C ASP A 192 16.09 1.54 -1.51
N LEU A 193 15.63 2.42 -2.39
CA LEU A 193 14.99 2.05 -3.65
C LEU A 193 15.76 2.68 -4.79
N GLU A 194 15.94 1.93 -5.86
CA GLU A 194 16.58 2.43 -7.07
C GLU A 194 15.88 1.88 -8.30
N ASN A 195 15.74 2.71 -9.32
CA ASN A 195 15.38 2.27 -10.67
C ASN A 195 16.39 2.85 -11.68
N GLU A 196 16.11 2.80 -12.97
CA GLU A 196 17.01 3.37 -13.99
C GLU A 196 17.30 4.87 -13.76
N TYR A 197 16.34 5.61 -13.20
CA TYR A 197 16.31 7.07 -13.17
C TYR A 197 16.79 7.68 -11.87
N TYR A 198 16.48 7.08 -10.73
CA TYR A 198 16.82 7.63 -9.42
C TYR A 198 17.10 6.56 -8.37
N ARG A 199 17.75 6.98 -7.28
CA ARG A 199 17.82 6.25 -6.02
C ARG A 199 17.20 7.08 -4.89
N ALA A 200 16.20 6.55 -4.22
CA ALA A 200 15.54 7.16 -3.07
C ALA A 200 15.93 6.39 -1.79
N MET A 201 16.40 7.10 -0.77
CA MET A 201 16.74 6.50 0.53
C MET A 201 15.77 6.98 1.59
N LEU A 202 15.03 6.03 2.16
CA LEU A 202 14.13 6.25 3.27
C LEU A 202 14.87 6.05 4.60
N SER A 203 14.51 6.89 5.56
CA SER A 203 15.03 6.90 6.92
C SER A 203 14.90 5.53 7.56
N LYS A 204 16.02 5.00 8.06
CA LYS A 204 16.03 3.76 8.84
C LYS A 204 15.35 3.95 10.21
N GLN A 205 15.21 5.19 10.66
CA GLN A 205 14.53 5.54 11.89
C GLN A 205 13.01 5.57 11.67
N MET A 206 12.52 6.26 10.65
CA MET A 206 11.07 6.59 10.58
C MET A 206 10.46 6.64 9.16
N GLY A 207 11.19 6.14 8.16
CA GLY A 207 10.67 5.93 6.80
C GLY A 207 10.39 7.20 5.97
N GLN A 208 10.81 8.39 6.42
CA GLN A 208 10.78 9.60 5.61
C GLN A 208 11.83 9.55 4.51
N LEU A 209 11.57 10.19 3.37
CA LEU A 209 12.58 10.41 2.35
C LEU A 209 13.72 11.31 2.87
N GLU A 210 14.91 10.74 3.05
CA GLU A 210 16.09 11.44 3.55
C GLU A 210 16.99 11.96 2.43
N ARG A 211 17.15 11.15 1.38
CA ARG A 211 18.03 11.45 0.25
C ARG A 211 17.41 10.98 -1.06
N LEU A 212 17.66 11.73 -2.14
CA LEU A 212 17.24 11.38 -3.49
C LEU A 212 18.39 11.69 -4.46
N VAL A 213 18.88 10.67 -5.15
CA VAL A 213 19.90 10.80 -6.20
C VAL A 213 19.22 10.64 -7.55
N TYR A 214 19.29 11.65 -8.39
CA TYR A 214 18.93 11.55 -9.80
C TYR A 214 20.11 11.01 -10.59
N LYS A 215 19.94 9.91 -11.33
CA LYS A 215 21.04 9.18 -11.98
C LYS A 215 21.45 9.72 -13.35
N ARG A 216 20.66 10.62 -13.94
CA ARG A 216 21.01 11.30 -15.19
C ARG A 216 21.79 12.58 -14.89
N GLU A 217 22.37 13.19 -15.93
CA GLU A 217 23.05 14.51 -15.85
C GLU A 217 24.14 14.58 -14.75
N HIS A 218 25.07 13.62 -14.78
CA HIS A 218 26.23 13.52 -13.87
C HIS A 218 25.92 13.18 -12.40
N GLY A 219 24.67 12.89 -12.04
CA GLY A 219 24.32 12.49 -10.69
C GLY A 219 24.11 13.68 -9.76
N LEU A 220 22.86 14.09 -9.58
CA LEU A 220 22.50 15.14 -8.63
C LEU A 220 21.89 14.52 -7.37
N GLU A 221 22.41 14.87 -6.20
CA GLU A 221 21.87 14.42 -4.92
C GLU A 221 21.13 15.55 -4.19
N LEU A 222 19.89 15.28 -3.82
CA LEU A 222 19.12 16.05 -2.86
C LEU A 222 19.24 15.38 -1.49
N PHE A 223 19.76 16.10 -0.51
CA PHE A 223 19.85 15.64 0.88
C PHE A 223 19.77 16.82 1.85
N ALA A 224 19.35 16.57 3.08
CA ALA A 224 19.42 17.55 4.16
C ALA A 224 20.84 17.57 4.76
N GLY A 225 21.68 18.50 4.29
CA GLY A 225 23.10 18.60 4.68
C GLY A 225 23.44 19.69 5.70
N GLY A 226 22.46 20.41 6.24
CA GLY A 226 22.70 21.53 7.16
C GLY A 226 22.70 21.15 8.64
N GLU A 227 23.31 21.99 9.49
CA GLU A 227 23.17 21.97 10.97
C GLU A 227 21.74 22.39 11.42
N GLY A 228 20.71 21.87 10.76
CA GLY A 228 19.33 22.25 11.00
C GLY A 228 18.84 21.73 12.34
N HIS A 229 18.73 22.62 13.33
CA HIS A 229 17.89 22.52 14.54
C HIS A 229 18.00 21.23 15.40
N GLY A 230 19.04 20.41 15.22
CA GLY A 230 19.17 19.12 15.91
C GLY A 230 18.16 18.07 15.45
N GLU A 231 17.62 18.20 14.24
CA GLU A 231 16.55 17.35 13.70
C GLU A 231 17.12 16.23 12.83
N PRO A 232 16.50 15.03 12.81
CA PRO A 232 16.91 13.95 11.90
C PRO A 232 16.84 14.41 10.43
N PRO A 233 17.78 13.94 9.57
CA PRO A 233 17.83 14.36 8.17
C PRO A 233 16.54 13.99 7.42
N GLY A 234 16.05 14.89 6.57
CA GLY A 234 14.87 14.70 5.75
C GLY A 234 14.79 15.77 4.65
N ILE A 235 14.50 15.38 3.41
CA ILE A 235 14.26 16.38 2.33
C ILE A 235 12.79 16.75 2.19
N ASP A 236 11.92 15.99 2.86
CA ASP A 236 10.49 16.22 2.95
C ASP A 236 10.15 16.65 4.37
N TRP A 237 9.62 17.87 4.54
CA TRP A 237 9.38 18.50 5.85
C TRP A 237 7.90 18.64 6.20
N ALA A 238 7.01 17.91 5.51
CA ALA A 238 5.58 17.98 5.77
C ALA A 238 5.14 17.12 6.99
N HIS A 239 3.91 17.36 7.43
CA HIS A 239 3.15 16.61 8.43
C HIS A 239 3.56 16.82 9.90
N ASP A 240 3.56 18.09 10.28
CA ASP A 240 3.74 18.58 11.63
C ASP A 240 2.52 19.41 12.08
N TYR A 241 2.41 19.62 13.38
CA TYR A 241 1.47 20.59 13.94
C TYR A 241 2.02 21.23 15.21
N VAL A 242 1.45 22.36 15.60
CA VAL A 242 1.76 23.03 16.86
C VAL A 242 0.55 22.90 17.78
N THR A 243 0.78 22.55 19.05
CA THR A 243 -0.30 22.48 20.05
C THR A 243 -0.78 23.86 20.47
N SER A 244 -1.98 23.91 21.05
CA SER A 244 -2.59 25.10 21.69
C SER A 244 -1.56 25.94 22.46
N GLY A 245 -1.69 27.27 22.31
CA GLY A 245 -0.79 28.25 22.91
C GLY A 245 0.62 28.30 22.31
N ASN A 246 0.82 27.72 21.11
CA ASN A 246 2.13 27.58 20.48
C ASN A 246 3.17 26.83 21.32
N PHE A 247 2.70 25.93 22.21
CA PHE A 247 3.53 25.37 23.27
C PHE A 247 4.60 24.39 22.77
N GLN A 248 4.22 23.45 21.91
CA GLN A 248 5.11 22.43 21.37
C GLN A 248 4.81 22.14 19.91
N LYS A 249 5.87 21.87 19.14
CA LYS A 249 5.77 21.39 17.76
C LYS A 249 5.90 19.86 17.73
N LEU A 250 4.94 19.21 17.09
CA LEU A 250 4.80 17.76 17.01
C LEU A 250 5.10 17.35 15.57
N ARG A 251 6.00 16.37 15.38
CA ARG A 251 6.47 15.95 14.05
C ARG A 251 6.58 14.43 13.94
N ILE A 252 6.35 13.90 12.75
CA ILE A 252 6.65 12.49 12.44
C ILE A 252 8.15 12.21 12.38
N THR A 253 8.96 13.22 12.07
CA THR A 253 10.44 13.10 12.07
C THR A 253 11.01 12.88 13.48
N ASN A 254 10.23 13.19 14.52
CA ASN A 254 10.60 12.92 15.92
C ASN A 254 10.26 11.49 16.37
N TRP A 255 9.70 10.64 15.50
CA TRP A 255 9.50 9.23 15.83
C TRP A 255 10.85 8.54 16.03
N PRO A 256 11.12 7.91 17.19
CA PRO A 256 12.35 7.15 17.41
C PRO A 256 12.35 5.85 16.59
N SER A 257 11.16 5.35 16.26
CA SER A 257 10.90 4.31 15.29
C SER A 257 9.52 4.55 14.71
N CYS A 258 9.28 4.18 13.45
CA CYS A 258 7.95 4.27 12.84
C CYS A 258 6.92 3.50 13.69
N PRO A 259 5.86 4.17 14.24
CA PRO A 259 4.91 3.52 15.14
C PRO A 259 4.19 2.36 14.47
N ASP A 260 3.64 2.59 13.27
CA ASP A 260 2.98 1.61 12.43
C ASP A 260 3.28 1.89 10.96
N TYR A 261 3.31 0.82 10.16
CA TYR A 261 3.63 0.88 8.74
C TYR A 261 3.16 -0.36 7.98
N GLU A 262 3.06 -0.21 6.66
CA GLU A 262 2.86 -1.28 5.71
C GLU A 262 3.86 -1.12 4.56
N VAL A 263 4.41 -2.23 4.10
CA VAL A 263 5.26 -2.26 2.90
C VAL A 263 4.70 -3.28 1.93
N LEU A 264 4.26 -2.79 0.78
CA LEU A 264 3.75 -3.58 -0.32
C LEU A 264 4.83 -3.62 -1.40
N ARG A 265 5.34 -4.81 -1.71
CA ARG A 265 6.42 -5.01 -2.69
C ARG A 265 5.93 -5.80 -3.88
N GLY A 266 6.33 -5.39 -5.07
CA GLY A 266 6.19 -6.15 -6.29
C GLY A 266 7.15 -5.63 -7.36
N PRO A 267 7.21 -6.32 -8.53
CA PRO A 267 8.15 -5.98 -9.58
C PRO A 267 7.82 -4.65 -10.28
N LEU A 268 6.58 -4.14 -10.22
CA LEU A 268 6.18 -2.91 -10.92
C LEU A 268 6.12 -1.71 -10.01
N SER A 269 5.76 -1.92 -8.74
CA SER A 269 5.73 -0.84 -7.76
C SER A 269 6.03 -1.33 -6.35
N LEU A 270 6.54 -0.41 -5.54
CA LEU A 270 6.68 -0.58 -4.11
C LEU A 270 5.98 0.58 -3.41
N THR A 271 5.13 0.25 -2.43
CA THR A 271 4.44 1.22 -1.59
C THR A 271 4.90 1.10 -0.14
N VAL A 272 5.31 2.21 0.48
CA VAL A 272 5.58 2.32 1.92
C VAL A 272 4.54 3.25 2.52
N ARG A 273 3.68 2.72 3.38
CA ARG A 273 2.71 3.48 4.18
C ARG A 273 3.19 3.53 5.61
N ARG A 274 2.97 4.66 6.27
CA ARG A 274 3.28 4.83 7.68
C ARG A 274 2.31 5.80 8.32
N TRP A 275 1.98 5.56 9.57
CA TRP A 275 1.04 6.38 10.29
C TRP A 275 1.26 6.35 11.80
N GLY A 276 0.64 7.31 12.46
CA GLY A 276 0.61 7.42 13.90
C GLY A 276 0.50 8.87 14.37
N PHE A 277 0.56 9.05 15.68
CA PHE A 277 0.61 10.37 16.29
C PHE A 277 2.04 10.92 16.23
N PRO A 278 2.26 12.14 15.70
CA PRO A 278 3.58 12.76 15.67
C PRO A 278 4.04 13.13 17.09
N TYR A 279 5.35 13.20 17.31
CA TYR A 279 5.96 13.37 18.64
C TYR A 279 6.58 14.75 18.84
N SER A 280 6.63 15.22 20.09
CA SER A 280 7.41 16.40 20.48
C SER A 280 8.89 16.05 20.61
N THR A 281 9.77 17.04 20.58
CA THR A 281 11.21 16.85 20.81
C THR A 281 11.54 16.31 22.22
N VAL A 282 10.61 16.44 23.17
CA VAL A 282 10.72 15.95 24.55
C VAL A 282 9.83 14.73 24.84
N HIS A 283 9.42 13.99 23.80
CA HIS A 283 8.68 12.74 23.97
C HIS A 283 9.46 11.74 24.88
N PRO A 284 8.81 11.00 25.80
CA PRO A 284 7.37 10.87 26.00
C PRO A 284 6.79 11.80 27.08
N LEU A 285 7.46 12.90 27.47
CA LEU A 285 6.89 13.84 28.45
C LEU A 285 5.56 14.44 27.97
N PHE A 286 5.42 14.65 26.65
CA PHE A 286 4.17 15.03 26.00
C PHE A 286 3.79 14.00 24.93
N THR A 287 2.63 13.36 25.09
CA THR A 287 2.10 12.29 24.20
C THR A 287 0.66 12.56 23.73
N PRO A 288 0.38 13.70 23.08
CA PRO A 288 -0.98 14.04 22.65
C PRO A 288 -1.48 13.12 21.52
N ALA A 289 -2.65 12.53 21.70
CA ALA A 289 -3.42 11.86 20.65
C ALA A 289 -4.48 12.82 20.07
N ARG A 290 -4.04 13.83 19.31
CA ARG A 290 -4.92 14.89 18.76
C ARG A 290 -5.00 14.90 17.24
N MET A 291 -3.90 14.57 16.56
CA MET A 291 -3.86 14.54 15.11
C MET A 291 -3.12 13.29 14.66
N ASN A 292 -3.83 12.38 13.99
CA ASN A 292 -3.21 11.22 13.37
C ASN A 292 -2.67 11.60 12.01
N THR A 293 -1.43 11.22 11.72
CA THR A 293 -0.77 11.52 10.44
C THR A 293 -0.57 10.23 9.67
N PHE A 294 -0.84 10.27 8.37
CA PHE A 294 -0.52 9.20 7.43
C PHE A 294 0.35 9.73 6.29
N VAL A 295 1.36 8.96 5.90
CA VAL A 295 2.20 9.23 4.74
C VAL A 295 2.39 7.94 3.95
N GLU A 296 2.24 8.05 2.63
CA GLU A 296 2.53 7.00 1.67
C GLU A 296 3.55 7.48 0.64
N TYR A 297 4.57 6.68 0.39
CA TYR A 297 5.43 6.78 -0.79
C TYR A 297 5.19 5.60 -1.70
N ARG A 298 5.07 5.88 -3.00
CA ARG A 298 4.87 4.86 -4.02
C ARG A 298 5.83 5.04 -5.18
N PHE A 299 6.69 4.06 -5.33
CA PHE A 299 7.76 4.02 -6.33
C PHE A 299 7.40 3.03 -7.42
N TYR A 300 7.78 3.33 -8.65
CA TYR A 300 7.44 2.53 -9.83
C TYR A 300 8.70 2.14 -10.61
N ALA A 301 8.64 0.97 -11.23
CA ALA A 301 9.64 0.50 -12.17
C ALA A 301 9.62 1.34 -13.46
N GLY A 302 10.80 1.70 -13.98
CA GLY A 302 10.94 2.37 -15.27
C GLY A 302 10.35 3.78 -15.38
N THR A 303 10.04 4.46 -14.26
CA THR A 303 9.56 5.86 -14.27
C THR A 303 10.56 6.82 -13.61
N PRO A 304 10.67 8.09 -14.07
CA PRO A 304 11.54 9.09 -13.46
C PRO A 304 10.97 9.75 -12.21
N TRP A 305 9.84 9.26 -11.70
CA TRP A 305 9.09 9.88 -10.62
C TRP A 305 8.52 8.84 -9.66
N PHE A 306 8.09 9.30 -8.49
CA PHE A 306 7.34 8.54 -7.50
C PHE A 306 6.22 9.43 -6.97
N ILE A 307 5.20 8.83 -6.36
CA ILE A 307 4.10 9.57 -5.74
C ILE A 307 4.32 9.60 -4.24
N LYS A 308 4.08 10.77 -3.65
CA LYS A 308 3.90 10.93 -2.22
C LYS A 308 2.47 11.39 -1.96
N THR A 309 1.76 10.69 -1.08
CA THR A 309 0.45 11.08 -0.59
C THR A 309 0.50 11.20 0.92
N GLY A 310 -0.15 12.21 1.49
CA GLY A 310 -0.22 12.37 2.94
C GLY A 310 -1.55 13.00 3.35
N TYR A 311 -2.05 12.63 4.51
CA TYR A 311 -3.21 13.26 5.13
C TYR A 311 -3.03 13.34 6.64
N MET A 312 -3.72 14.31 7.24
CA MET A 312 -3.73 14.55 8.68
C MET A 312 -5.17 14.60 9.16
N GLN A 313 -5.49 13.74 10.13
CA GLN A 313 -6.83 13.62 10.69
C GLN A 313 -6.84 14.22 12.10
N VAL A 314 -7.56 15.33 12.26
CA VAL A 314 -7.79 15.96 13.56
C VAL A 314 -8.84 15.14 14.33
N LEU A 315 -8.44 14.56 15.46
CA LEU A 315 -9.28 13.73 16.34
C LEU A 315 -9.84 14.52 17.52
N LYS A 316 -9.21 15.64 17.88
CA LYS A 316 -9.62 16.54 18.96
C LYS A 316 -9.42 17.97 18.51
N GLU A 317 -10.28 18.86 18.98
CA GLU A 317 -10.18 20.28 18.69
C GLU A 317 -8.80 20.83 19.04
N MET A 318 -8.32 21.68 18.14
CA MET A 318 -7.04 22.38 18.20
C MET A 318 -7.39 23.84 18.45
N GLU A 319 -7.22 24.28 19.69
CA GLU A 319 -7.34 25.70 20.08
C GLU A 319 -6.24 26.55 19.45
#